data_AF-A0A812KHL0-F1
#
_entry.id   AF-A0A812KHL0-F1
#
_cell.length_a   1.000
_cell.length_b   1.000
_cell.length_c   1.000
_cell.angle_alpha   90.00
_cell.angle_beta   90.00
_cell.angle_gamma   90.00
#
_symmetry.space_group_name_H-M   'P 1'
#
loop_
_entity.id
_entity.type
_entity.pdbx_description
1 polymer ?
#
loop_
_entity_poly.entity_id
_entity_poly.type
_entity_poly.pdbx_seq_one_letter_code
_entity_poly.pdbx_strand_id
1 'polypeptide(L)'
;MSDRALWMLLDCLTQFEVQASYLKLNNNRISGAGMLALCEFIRNNKRAGQIYELHLSQNEIDDASALELFRTLKELKHRYPPKREIHGYEGLHLVPLWLRLSRNKIRDPAALLETLTAEEITFCPALRRDGCGPGYCSWEDTPLVHLPFFSEQVAEEEVEHDAAYAAKEAYDRDDAREHRDRPRRRGGRNRNRWKGTGEAAEARRPGPWSLGSVSLLCP
;
A
#
# COMPACT_ATOMS: atom_id res chain seq x y z
N MET A 1 3.66 7.08 2.80
CA MET A 1 3.85 6.89 4.27
C MET A 1 4.29 5.46 4.52
N SER A 2 5.30 5.26 5.36
CA SER A 2 5.74 3.94 5.84
C SER A 2 5.10 3.60 7.19
N ASP A 3 5.17 2.33 7.62
CA ASP A 3 4.66 1.88 8.92
C ASP A 3 5.21 2.70 10.09
N ARG A 4 6.50 3.02 10.07
CA ARG A 4 7.14 3.86 11.10
C ARG A 4 6.53 5.26 11.15
N ALA A 5 6.29 5.88 9.99
CA ALA A 5 5.70 7.21 9.94
C ALA A 5 4.23 7.19 10.39
N LEU A 6 3.49 6.12 10.05
CA LEU A 6 2.13 5.91 10.56
C LEU A 6 2.12 5.76 12.08
N TRP A 7 2.99 4.90 12.62
CA TRP A 7 3.10 4.72 14.07
C TRP A 7 3.37 6.04 14.79
N MET A 8 4.34 6.84 14.32
CA MET A 8 4.63 8.15 14.92
C MET A 8 3.44 9.10 14.88
N LEU A 9 2.68 9.10 13.77
CA LEU A 9 1.47 9.91 13.64
C LEU A 9 0.42 9.47 14.66
N LEU A 10 0.10 8.17 14.70
CA LEU A 10 -0.94 7.62 15.58
C LEU A 10 -0.57 7.74 17.06
N ASP A 11 0.70 7.58 17.40
CA ASP A 11 1.22 7.80 18.75
C ASP A 11 1.03 9.26 19.17
N CYS A 12 1.40 10.22 18.30
CA CYS A 12 1.16 11.64 18.54
C CYS A 12 -0.34 11.96 18.71
N LEU A 13 -1.21 11.45 17.83
CA LEU A 13 -2.66 11.65 17.94
C LEU A 13 -3.21 11.09 19.26
N THR A 14 -2.68 9.95 19.72
CA THR A 14 -3.07 9.35 21.01
C THR A 14 -2.61 10.21 22.19
N GLN A 15 -1.36 10.67 22.18
CA GLN A 15 -0.77 11.48 23.25
C GLN A 15 -1.50 12.80 23.47
N PHE A 16 -1.96 13.43 22.38
CA PHE A 16 -2.68 14.69 22.43
C PHE A 16 -4.21 14.53 22.39
N GLU A 17 -4.71 13.29 22.51
CA GLU A 17 -6.15 12.95 22.52
C GLU A 17 -6.91 13.55 21.33
N VAL A 18 -6.26 13.60 20.15
CA VAL A 18 -6.83 14.23 18.95
C VAL A 18 -7.88 13.33 18.33
N GLN A 19 -9.08 13.88 18.11
CA GLN A 19 -10.14 13.18 17.40
C GLN A 19 -9.84 13.10 15.90
N ALA A 20 -9.55 11.89 15.43
CA ALA A 20 -9.34 11.57 14.02
C ALA A 20 -10.59 10.91 13.40
N SER A 21 -11.69 11.65 13.28
CA SER A 21 -12.97 11.13 12.74
C SER A 21 -12.84 10.59 11.31
N TYR A 22 -11.91 11.13 10.53
CA TYR A 22 -11.68 10.76 9.14
C TYR A 22 -10.19 10.55 8.93
N LEU A 23 -9.79 9.30 8.68
CA LEU A 23 -8.40 8.95 8.49
C LEU A 23 -8.18 8.44 7.06
N LYS A 24 -7.52 9.25 6.24
CA LYS A 24 -7.22 8.95 4.84
C LYS A 24 -5.75 8.57 4.68
N LEU A 25 -5.51 7.28 4.56
CA LEU A 25 -4.19 6.66 4.50
C LEU A 25 -4.00 5.85 3.21
N ASN A 26 -4.79 6.15 2.18
CA ASN A 26 -4.71 5.45 0.90
C ASN A 26 -3.45 5.82 0.12
N ASN A 27 -3.02 4.91 -0.76
CA ASN A 27 -1.86 5.10 -1.64
C ASN A 27 -0.55 5.29 -0.86
N ASN A 28 -0.30 4.39 0.09
CA ASN A 28 0.88 4.38 0.94
C ASN A 28 1.54 2.98 0.91
N ARG A 29 2.48 2.73 1.84
CA ARG A 29 3.16 1.43 1.99
C ARG A 29 2.91 0.87 3.38
N ILE A 30 1.64 0.90 3.79
CA ILE A 30 1.22 0.38 5.09
C ILE A 30 1.12 -1.13 4.96
N SER A 31 1.90 -1.83 5.77
CA SER A 31 1.92 -3.30 5.84
C SER A 31 1.20 -3.78 7.10
N GLY A 32 1.33 -5.07 7.43
CA GLY A 32 0.84 -5.61 8.69
C GLY A 32 1.40 -4.90 9.93
N ALA A 33 2.65 -4.42 9.90
CA ALA A 33 3.21 -3.67 11.02
C ALA A 33 2.48 -2.32 11.25
N GLY A 34 2.13 -1.62 10.17
CA GLY A 34 1.33 -0.39 10.27
C GLY A 34 -0.11 -0.68 10.67
N MET A 35 -0.68 -1.81 10.27
CA MET A 35 -2.01 -2.25 10.71
C MET A 35 -2.05 -2.57 12.21
N LEU A 36 -1.00 -3.19 12.75
CA LEU A 36 -0.88 -3.41 14.20
C LEU A 36 -0.87 -2.08 14.96
N ALA A 37 -0.09 -1.10 14.50
CA ALA A 37 -0.07 0.24 15.09
C ALA A 37 -1.46 0.92 15.02
N LEU A 38 -2.20 0.71 13.92
CA LEU A 38 -3.57 1.21 13.79
C LEU A 38 -4.54 0.53 14.75
N CYS A 39 -4.43 -0.79 14.94
CA CYS A 39 -5.27 -1.53 15.90
C CYS A 39 -4.98 -1.07 17.34
N GLU A 40 -3.70 -0.87 17.69
CA GLU A 40 -3.29 -0.32 18.99
C GLU A 40 -3.83 1.09 19.20
N PHE A 41 -3.75 1.95 18.17
CA PHE A 41 -4.35 3.28 18.19
C PHE A 41 -5.85 3.21 18.50
N ILE A 42 -6.61 2.38 17.79
CA ILE A 42 -8.06 2.26 17.99
C ILE A 42 -8.37 1.75 19.42
N ARG A 43 -7.58 0.82 19.97
CA ARG A 43 -7.72 0.32 21.34
C ARG A 43 -7.40 1.37 22.41
N ASN A 44 -6.37 2.19 22.17
CA ASN A 44 -5.85 3.13 23.16
C ASN A 44 -6.49 4.51 23.10
N ASN A 45 -7.07 4.89 21.95
CA ASN A 45 -7.67 6.21 21.74
C ASN A 45 -9.07 6.34 22.38
N LYS A 46 -9.21 5.91 23.65
CA LYS A 46 -10.48 5.84 24.39
C LYS A 46 -11.08 7.21 24.70
N ARG A 47 -10.23 8.23 24.84
CA ARG A 47 -10.63 9.59 25.22
C ARG A 47 -11.01 10.45 24.03
N ALA A 48 -10.41 10.22 22.86
CA ALA A 48 -10.82 10.90 21.64
C ALA A 48 -12.06 10.22 21.00
N GLY A 49 -12.69 10.93 20.07
CA GLY A 49 -13.87 10.45 19.34
C GLY A 49 -13.60 9.20 18.47
N GLN A 50 -14.68 8.56 18.02
CA GLN A 50 -14.62 7.39 17.14
C GLN A 50 -14.14 7.77 15.74
N ILE A 51 -13.50 6.82 15.05
CA ILE A 51 -13.25 6.94 13.61
C ILE A 51 -14.56 6.63 12.87
N TYR A 52 -14.97 7.51 11.96
CA TYR A 52 -16.16 7.35 11.12
C TYR A 52 -15.81 6.83 9.73
N GLU A 53 -14.68 7.27 9.18
CA GLU A 53 -14.16 6.79 7.90
C GLU A 53 -12.67 6.47 8.00
N LEU A 54 -12.31 5.32 7.45
CA LEU A 54 -10.95 4.84 7.34
C LEU A 54 -10.68 4.42 5.89
N HIS A 55 -9.77 5.12 5.23
CA HIS A 55 -9.40 4.82 3.84
C HIS A 55 -7.98 4.27 3.79
N LEU A 56 -7.88 2.97 3.51
CA LEU A 56 -6.64 2.20 3.48
C LEU A 56 -6.36 1.57 2.11
N SER A 57 -7.13 1.92 1.07
CA SER A 57 -6.92 1.39 -0.27
C SER A 57 -5.52 1.70 -0.83
N GLN A 58 -5.00 0.86 -1.72
CA GLN A 58 -3.65 1.04 -2.32
C GLN A 58 -2.56 1.05 -1.24
N ASN A 59 -2.47 -0.04 -0.48
CA ASN A 59 -1.43 -0.29 0.51
C ASN A 59 -0.95 -1.75 0.39
N GLU A 60 -0.22 -2.26 1.39
CA GLU A 60 0.38 -3.58 1.39
C GLU A 60 -0.25 -4.48 2.48
N ILE A 61 -1.55 -4.33 2.72
CA ILE A 61 -2.28 -5.05 3.76
C ILE A 61 -2.63 -6.46 3.28
N ASP A 62 -2.30 -7.48 4.07
CA ASP A 62 -2.64 -8.88 3.77
C ASP A 62 -3.91 -9.37 4.49
N ASP A 63 -4.31 -10.61 4.22
CA ASP A 63 -5.51 -11.23 4.78
C ASP A 63 -5.52 -11.21 6.33
N ALA A 64 -4.37 -11.55 6.94
CA ALA A 64 -4.23 -11.64 8.39
C ALA A 64 -4.32 -10.27 9.06
N SER A 65 -3.69 -9.26 8.47
CA SER A 65 -3.68 -7.89 8.98
C SER A 65 -5.05 -7.22 8.84
N ALA A 66 -5.78 -7.51 7.76
CA ALA A 66 -7.15 -7.06 7.59
C ALA A 66 -8.07 -7.72 8.63
N LEU A 67 -7.95 -9.03 8.84
CA LEU A 67 -8.72 -9.78 9.85
C LEU A 67 -8.51 -9.23 11.27
N GLU A 68 -7.26 -8.89 11.63
CA GLU A 68 -6.93 -8.31 12.93
C GLU A 68 -7.65 -6.98 13.20
N LEU A 69 -7.78 -6.13 12.17
CA LEU A 69 -8.57 -4.90 12.28
C LEU A 69 -10.04 -5.19 12.56
N PHE A 70 -10.64 -6.15 11.84
CA PHE A 70 -12.04 -6.52 12.05
C PHE A 70 -12.30 -7.07 13.45
N ARG A 71 -11.41 -7.93 13.95
CA ARG A 71 -11.47 -8.44 15.33
C ARG A 71 -11.31 -7.32 16.35
N THR A 72 -10.35 -6.42 16.15
CA THR A 72 -10.17 -5.24 17.00
C THR A 72 -11.45 -4.39 17.10
N LEU A 73 -12.14 -4.18 15.97
CA LEU A 73 -13.42 -3.46 15.96
C LEU A 73 -14.52 -4.24 16.69
N LYS A 74 -14.61 -5.57 16.51
CA LYS A 74 -15.58 -6.43 17.22
C LYS A 74 -15.38 -6.41 18.74
N GLU A 75 -14.13 -6.48 19.20
CA GLU A 75 -13.79 -6.38 20.63
C GLU A 75 -14.27 -5.05 21.24
N LEU A 76 -14.25 -3.99 20.44
CA LEU A 76 -14.68 -2.65 20.82
C LEU A 76 -16.17 -2.40 20.51
N LYS A 77 -17.05 -3.41 20.67
CA LYS A 77 -18.51 -3.29 20.45
C LYS A 77 -19.22 -2.15 21.20
N HIS A 78 -18.62 -1.65 22.28
CA HIS A 78 -19.14 -0.49 23.01
C HIS A 78 -18.85 0.85 22.30
N ARG A 79 -17.91 0.85 21.35
CA ARG A 79 -17.52 2.00 20.51
C ARG A 79 -17.75 1.78 19.02
N TYR A 80 -17.97 0.57 18.54
CA TYR A 80 -18.21 0.31 17.13
C TYR A 80 -19.48 -0.54 16.98
N PRO A 81 -20.41 -0.20 16.05
CA PRO A 81 -20.34 0.87 15.04
C PRO A 81 -20.29 2.29 15.64
N PRO A 82 -19.66 3.27 14.95
CA PRO A 82 -19.60 4.64 15.45
C PRO A 82 -20.99 5.27 15.58
N LYS A 83 -21.11 6.18 16.54
CA LYS A 83 -22.31 6.98 16.77
C LYS A 83 -22.03 8.39 16.30
N ARG A 84 -22.96 8.98 15.53
CA ARG A 84 -22.80 10.35 15.04
C ARG A 84 -24.12 11.10 14.98
N GLU A 85 -24.01 12.41 15.13
CA GLU A 85 -25.08 13.34 14.81
C GLU A 85 -25.23 13.41 13.29
N ILE A 86 -26.45 13.21 12.80
CA ILE A 86 -26.77 13.34 11.37
C ILE A 86 -27.66 14.56 11.21
N HIS A 87 -27.23 15.50 10.37
CA HIS A 87 -27.99 16.72 10.13
C HIS A 87 -29.41 16.39 9.66
N GLY A 88 -30.41 16.96 10.32
CA GLY A 88 -31.83 16.72 10.04
C GLY A 88 -32.46 15.57 10.82
N TYR A 89 -31.72 14.87 11.69
CA TYR A 89 -32.25 13.87 12.60
C TYR A 89 -31.87 14.20 14.04
N GLU A 90 -32.77 13.89 14.98
CA GLU A 90 -32.51 14.10 16.41
C GLU A 90 -31.73 12.93 17.01
N GLY A 91 -30.65 13.26 17.73
CA GLY A 91 -29.87 12.30 18.50
C GLY A 91 -28.68 11.69 17.74
N LEU A 92 -28.09 10.68 18.38
CA LEU A 92 -26.95 9.95 17.84
C LEU A 92 -27.40 8.71 17.11
N HIS A 93 -27.00 8.58 15.86
CA HIS A 93 -27.31 7.43 15.02
C HIS A 93 -26.10 6.51 14.92
N LEU A 94 -26.35 5.21 15.08
CA LEU A 94 -25.36 4.20 14.72
C LEU A 94 -25.23 4.17 13.22
N VAL A 95 -24.00 4.22 12.74
CA VAL A 95 -23.72 3.98 11.34
C VAL A 95 -22.41 3.21 11.21
N PRO A 96 -22.24 2.32 10.22
CA PRO A 96 -21.06 1.49 10.14
C PRO A 96 -19.80 2.32 9.93
N LEU A 97 -18.66 1.83 10.41
CA LEU A 97 -17.37 2.40 10.03
C LEU A 97 -17.21 2.25 8.52
N TRP A 98 -17.01 3.36 7.82
CA TRP A 98 -16.78 3.32 6.38
C TRP A 98 -15.32 2.95 6.11
N LEU A 99 -15.08 1.69 5.75
CA LEU A 99 -13.74 1.12 5.64
C LEU A 99 -13.44 0.74 4.18
N ARG A 100 -12.52 1.49 3.56
CA ARG A 100 -12.06 1.21 2.19
C ARG A 100 -10.73 0.46 2.24
N LEU A 101 -10.72 -0.77 1.73
CA LEU A 101 -9.56 -1.68 1.74
C LEU A 101 -9.18 -2.19 0.34
N SER A 102 -9.72 -1.62 -0.74
CA SER A 102 -9.43 -2.05 -2.11
C SER A 102 -7.97 -1.86 -2.52
N ARG A 103 -7.47 -2.68 -3.44
CA ARG A 103 -6.11 -2.66 -3.98
C ARG A 103 -5.04 -2.80 -2.90
N ASN A 104 -5.23 -3.77 -2.01
CA ASN A 104 -4.25 -4.27 -1.06
C ASN A 104 -3.82 -5.70 -1.46
N LYS A 105 -3.03 -6.35 -0.61
CA LYS A 105 -2.49 -7.72 -0.80
C LYS A 105 -3.37 -8.79 -0.13
N ILE A 106 -4.68 -8.56 -0.06
CA ILE A 106 -5.65 -9.56 0.41
C ILE A 106 -5.85 -10.55 -0.73
N ARG A 107 -5.43 -11.79 -0.53
CA ARG A 107 -5.37 -12.81 -1.60
C ARG A 107 -6.73 -13.44 -1.86
N ASP A 108 -7.47 -13.72 -0.79
CA ASP A 108 -8.81 -14.31 -0.90
C ASP A 108 -9.83 -13.47 -0.13
N PRO A 109 -10.38 -12.41 -0.75
CA PRO A 109 -11.42 -11.60 -0.14
C PRO A 109 -12.66 -12.42 0.23
N ALA A 110 -13.01 -13.45 -0.56
CA ALA A 110 -14.21 -14.24 -0.30
C ALA A 110 -14.05 -15.09 0.96
N ALA A 111 -12.94 -15.83 1.09
CA ALA A 111 -12.65 -16.61 2.29
C ALA A 111 -12.50 -15.73 3.53
N LEU A 112 -11.96 -14.51 3.38
CA LEU A 112 -11.90 -13.55 4.48
C LEU A 112 -13.31 -13.12 4.90
N LEU A 113 -14.21 -12.80 3.98
CA LEU A 113 -15.61 -12.48 4.31
C LEU A 113 -16.35 -13.65 4.97
N GLU A 114 -16.12 -14.89 4.52
CA GLU A 114 -16.65 -16.09 5.18
C GLU A 114 -16.14 -16.22 6.62
N THR A 115 -14.85 -15.94 6.84
CA THR A 115 -14.25 -15.90 8.17
C THR A 115 -14.90 -14.83 9.04
N LEU A 116 -15.16 -13.63 8.50
CA LEU A 116 -15.88 -12.59 9.23
C LEU A 116 -17.29 -13.05 9.64
N THR A 117 -18.03 -13.70 8.74
CA THR A 117 -19.36 -14.24 9.06
C THR A 117 -19.28 -15.34 10.12
N ALA A 118 -18.32 -16.25 10.02
CA ALA A 118 -18.11 -17.32 11.02
C ALA A 118 -17.74 -16.75 12.40
N GLU A 119 -17.02 -15.63 12.42
CA GLU A 119 -16.71 -14.86 13.62
C GLU A 119 -17.79 -13.85 14.00
N GLU A 120 -19.01 -13.91 13.45
CA GLU A 120 -20.12 -13.00 13.78
C GLU A 120 -19.78 -11.51 13.62
N ILE A 121 -18.87 -11.18 12.70
CA ILE A 121 -18.52 -9.81 12.35
C ILE A 121 -19.46 -9.37 11.22
N THR A 122 -20.33 -8.40 11.51
CA THR A 122 -21.30 -7.90 10.53
C THR A 122 -20.68 -6.87 9.60
N PHE A 123 -20.89 -7.02 8.30
CA PHE A 123 -20.37 -6.09 7.29
C PHE A 123 -21.35 -5.86 6.15
N CYS A 124 -21.46 -4.63 5.66
CA CYS A 124 -22.22 -4.31 4.46
C CYS A 124 -21.27 -4.26 3.24
N PRO A 125 -21.41 -5.15 2.24
CA PRO A 125 -20.53 -5.18 1.06
C PRO A 125 -20.99 -4.27 -0.09
N ALA A 126 -22.03 -3.45 0.10
CA ALA A 126 -22.62 -2.68 -1.00
C ALA A 126 -21.62 -1.68 -1.62
N LEU A 127 -21.49 -1.70 -2.94
CA LEU A 127 -20.45 -0.96 -3.70
C LEU A 127 -20.71 0.56 -3.86
N ARG A 128 -21.94 1.03 -3.55
CA ARG A 128 -22.55 2.37 -3.78
C ARG A 128 -23.41 2.50 -5.05
N ARG A 129 -24.73 2.64 -4.85
CA ARG A 129 -25.65 3.72 -5.34
C ARG A 129 -27.10 3.53 -4.85
N ASP A 130 -27.40 2.40 -4.20
CA ASP A 130 -28.75 2.10 -3.70
C ASP A 130 -28.82 2.31 -2.18
N GLY A 131 -28.57 3.55 -1.71
CA GLY A 131 -28.87 3.94 -0.33
C GLY A 131 -27.79 3.74 0.75
N CYS A 132 -26.51 3.50 0.40
CA CYS A 132 -25.42 3.53 1.39
C CYS A 132 -24.43 4.67 1.10
N GLY A 133 -24.05 5.41 2.15
CA GLY A 133 -23.07 6.49 2.10
C GLY A 133 -22.27 6.62 3.39
N PRO A 134 -21.20 7.42 3.40
CA PRO A 134 -20.37 7.55 4.59
C PRO A 134 -21.09 8.13 5.79
N GLY A 135 -22.31 8.64 5.61
CA GLY A 135 -23.25 9.15 6.61
C GLY A 135 -24.40 8.20 7.00
N TYR A 136 -24.68 7.14 6.24
CA TYR A 136 -25.88 6.30 6.42
C TYR A 136 -25.73 4.92 5.75
N CYS A 137 -26.45 3.90 6.23
CA CYS A 137 -26.49 2.57 5.62
C CYS A 137 -27.94 2.10 5.51
N SER A 138 -28.30 1.50 4.37
CA SER A 138 -29.65 0.94 4.13
C SER A 138 -29.91 -0.40 4.81
N TRP A 139 -28.92 -0.98 5.48
CA TRP A 139 -29.11 -2.27 6.14
C TRP A 139 -29.93 -2.10 7.42
N GLU A 140 -30.90 -2.97 7.65
CA GLU A 140 -31.87 -2.91 8.75
C GLU A 140 -31.19 -2.90 10.12
N ASP A 141 -30.27 -3.84 10.34
CA ASP A 141 -29.35 -3.82 11.48
C ASP A 141 -28.06 -3.12 11.07
N THR A 142 -27.64 -2.12 11.85
CA THR A 142 -26.40 -1.37 11.55
C THR A 142 -25.20 -2.30 11.69
N PRO A 143 -24.49 -2.65 10.61
CA PRO A 143 -23.32 -3.51 10.72
C PRO A 143 -22.12 -2.80 11.34
N LEU A 144 -21.13 -3.57 11.74
CA LEU A 144 -19.87 -3.06 12.27
C LEU A 144 -19.15 -2.16 11.25
N VAL A 145 -19.07 -2.64 10.01
CA VAL A 145 -18.31 -2.02 8.93
C VAL A 145 -19.09 -1.97 7.63
N HIS A 146 -18.83 -0.94 6.83
CA HIS A 146 -19.23 -0.88 5.42
C HIS A 146 -17.97 -1.03 4.57
N LEU A 147 -17.98 -2.00 3.66
CA LEU A 147 -16.81 -2.49 2.92
C LEU A 147 -17.02 -2.36 1.40
N PRO A 148 -17.01 -1.14 0.85
CA PRO A 148 -17.19 -0.93 -0.58
C PRO A 148 -15.93 -1.37 -1.33
N PHE A 149 -16.13 -2.00 -2.49
CA PHE A 149 -15.06 -2.45 -3.39
C PHE A 149 -14.06 -3.42 -2.74
N PHE A 150 -14.48 -4.16 -1.70
CA PHE A 150 -13.57 -5.03 -0.95
C PHE A 150 -12.96 -6.16 -1.80
N SER A 151 -13.71 -6.68 -2.77
CA SER A 151 -13.23 -7.72 -3.69
C SER A 151 -12.20 -7.23 -4.71
N GLU A 152 -12.02 -5.91 -4.86
CA GLU A 152 -11.05 -5.34 -5.80
C GLU A 152 -9.67 -5.30 -5.14
N GLN A 153 -8.89 -6.37 -5.24
CA GLN A 153 -7.53 -6.47 -4.70
C GLN A 153 -6.49 -6.50 -5.82
N VAL A 154 -5.19 -6.31 -5.49
CA VAL A 154 -4.15 -6.41 -6.52
C VAL A 154 -4.07 -7.86 -7.01
N ALA A 155 -3.89 -8.04 -8.32
CA ALA A 155 -3.74 -9.38 -8.88
C ALA A 155 -2.41 -9.99 -8.39
N GLU A 156 -2.38 -11.31 -8.20
CA GLU A 156 -1.16 -12.02 -7.79
C GLU A 156 0.02 -11.74 -8.74
N GLU A 157 -0.25 -11.61 -10.04
CA GLU A 157 0.73 -11.27 -11.08
C GLU A 157 1.39 -9.90 -10.86
N GLU A 158 0.62 -8.90 -10.39
CA GLU A 158 1.16 -7.57 -10.07
C GLU A 158 2.10 -7.65 -8.86
N VAL A 159 1.78 -8.49 -7.88
CA VAL A 159 2.60 -8.71 -6.68
C VAL A 159 3.93 -9.38 -7.03
N GLU A 160 3.90 -10.41 -7.87
CA GLU A 160 5.10 -11.12 -8.32
C GLU A 160 6.02 -10.21 -9.14
N HIS A 161 5.46 -9.41 -10.05
CA HIS A 161 6.21 -8.45 -10.84
C HIS A 161 6.90 -7.41 -9.96
N ASP A 162 6.18 -6.83 -8.99
CA ASP A 162 6.76 -5.85 -8.06
C ASP A 162 7.85 -6.48 -7.17
N ALA A 163 7.64 -7.72 -6.71
CA ALA A 163 8.65 -8.47 -5.95
C ALA A 163 9.92 -8.73 -6.79
N ALA A 164 9.76 -9.12 -8.06
CA ALA A 164 10.87 -9.34 -8.97
C ALA A 164 11.64 -8.05 -9.28
N TYR A 165 10.93 -6.94 -9.49
CA TYR A 165 11.55 -5.62 -9.68
C TYR A 165 12.31 -5.16 -8.42
N ALA A 166 11.71 -5.31 -7.24
CA ALA A 166 12.36 -4.96 -5.97
C ALA A 166 13.61 -5.81 -5.70
N ALA A 167 13.56 -7.11 -6.00
CA ALA A 167 14.71 -8.01 -5.88
C ALA A 167 15.84 -7.63 -6.84
N LYS A 168 15.51 -7.23 -8.07
CA LYS A 168 16.47 -6.73 -9.04
C LYS A 168 17.13 -5.43 -8.58
N GLU A 169 16.36 -4.45 -8.09
CA GLU A 169 16.92 -3.20 -7.56
C GLU A 169 17.85 -3.45 -6.35
N ALA A 170 17.53 -4.42 -5.51
CA ALA A 170 18.37 -4.81 -4.38
C ALA A 170 19.70 -5.44 -4.86
N TYR A 171 19.63 -6.36 -5.82
CA TYR A 171 20.81 -6.96 -6.46
C TYR A 171 21.72 -5.90 -7.09
N ASP A 172 21.16 -5.01 -7.91
CA ASP A 172 21.92 -3.95 -8.58
C ASP A 172 22.58 -3.00 -7.57
N ARG A 173 21.93 -2.75 -6.42
CA ARG A 173 22.48 -1.93 -5.33
C ARG A 173 23.64 -2.61 -4.60
N ASP A 174 23.55 -3.91 -4.36
CA ASP A 174 24.61 -4.67 -3.70
C ASP A 174 25.82 -4.88 -4.63
N ASP A 175 25.60 -5.14 -5.92
CA ASP A 175 26.66 -5.18 -6.94
C ASP A 175 27.40 -3.83 -7.03
N ALA A 176 26.65 -2.72 -7.05
CA ALA A 176 27.24 -1.38 -7.03
C ALA A 176 28.07 -1.09 -5.76
N ARG A 177 27.68 -1.65 -4.60
CA ARG A 177 28.47 -1.55 -3.36
C ARG A 177 29.75 -2.38 -3.45
N GLU A 178 29.69 -3.61 -3.94
CA GLU A 178 30.88 -4.45 -4.13
C GLU A 178 31.88 -3.79 -5.09
N HIS A 179 31.40 -3.20 -6.19
CA HIS A 179 32.23 -2.47 -7.13
C HIS A 179 32.89 -1.22 -6.54
N ARG A 180 32.24 -0.54 -5.58
CA ARG A 180 32.77 0.64 -4.90
C ARG A 180 33.81 0.28 -3.83
N ASP A 181 33.61 -0.82 -3.12
CA ASP A 181 34.48 -1.27 -2.02
C ASP A 181 35.69 -2.07 -2.52
N ARG A 182 35.77 -2.37 -3.83
CA ARG A 182 36.99 -2.91 -4.44
C ARG A 182 38.15 -1.92 -4.26
N PRO A 183 39.26 -2.33 -3.62
CA PRO A 183 40.42 -1.47 -3.47
C PRO A 183 40.94 -1.10 -4.87
N ARG A 184 41.05 0.21 -5.14
CA ARG A 184 41.72 0.72 -6.35
C ARG A 184 43.13 0.14 -6.39
N ARG A 185 43.35 -0.90 -7.20
CA ARG A 185 44.70 -1.38 -7.50
C ARG A 185 45.46 -0.19 -8.09
N ARG A 186 46.39 0.38 -7.31
CA ARG A 186 47.40 1.32 -7.78
C ARG A 186 48.20 0.59 -8.88
N GLY A 187 47.74 0.72 -10.12
CA GLY A 187 48.48 0.28 -11.29
C GLY A 187 49.77 1.08 -11.37
N GLY A 188 50.87 0.48 -10.92
CA GLY A 188 52.20 1.01 -11.19
C GLY A 188 52.40 1.13 -12.69
N ARG A 189 52.79 2.32 -13.15
CA ARG A 189 53.30 2.54 -14.50
C ARG A 189 54.48 1.59 -14.73
N ASN A 190 54.26 0.51 -15.46
CA ASN A 190 55.34 -0.36 -15.90
C ASN A 190 55.91 0.21 -17.22
N ARG A 191 57.08 0.85 -17.12
CA ARG A 191 57.87 1.37 -18.25
C ARG A 191 58.86 0.30 -18.71
N ASN A 192 58.46 -0.56 -19.64
CA ASN A 192 59.38 -1.38 -20.45
C ASN A 192 58.97 -1.13 -21.92
N ARG A 193 59.66 -0.36 -22.76
CA ARG A 193 61.03 -0.44 -23.32
C ARG A 193 61.36 -1.77 -24.00
N TRP A 194 60.98 -1.91 -25.27
CA TRP A 194 61.79 -2.42 -26.39
C TRP A 194 61.11 -2.02 -27.71
N LYS A 195 61.71 -1.09 -28.46
CA LYS A 195 62.62 -1.33 -29.62
C LYS A 195 61.93 -2.13 -30.73
N GLY A 196 61.53 -1.39 -31.76
CA GLY A 196 60.81 -1.92 -32.90
C GLY A 196 61.69 -2.62 -33.93
N THR A 197 60.98 -3.24 -34.87
CA THR A 197 61.33 -3.43 -36.27
C THR A 197 60.01 -3.30 -37.02
N GLY A 198 60.04 -2.54 -38.12
CA GLY A 198 58.85 -2.25 -38.90
C GLY A 198 58.39 -3.44 -39.73
N GLU A 199 57.14 -3.40 -40.13
CA GLU A 199 56.72 -3.55 -41.52
C GLU A 199 55.25 -3.16 -41.65
N ALA A 200 54.98 -2.42 -42.73
CA ALA A 200 53.71 -1.80 -43.03
C ALA A 200 52.69 -2.85 -43.51
N ALA A 201 51.44 -2.75 -43.02
CA ALA A 201 50.30 -3.34 -43.70
C ALA A 201 49.06 -2.47 -43.47
N GLU A 202 48.66 -1.88 -44.58
CA GLU A 202 47.51 -1.04 -44.84
C GLU A 202 46.20 -1.85 -44.72
N ALA A 203 45.25 -1.40 -43.89
CA ALA A 203 43.88 -1.94 -43.90
C ALA A 203 42.84 -0.88 -43.48
N ARG A 204 42.40 -0.17 -44.50
CA ARG A 204 41.09 0.43 -44.77
C ARG A 204 40.02 0.34 -43.66
N ARG A 205 39.55 1.52 -43.23
CA ARG A 205 38.24 1.73 -42.58
C ARG A 205 37.13 1.70 -43.64
N PRO A 206 36.00 1.01 -43.45
CA PRO A 206 34.79 1.32 -44.18
C PRO A 206 34.06 2.50 -43.49
N GLY A 207 33.64 3.44 -44.33
CA GLY A 207 33.01 4.69 -43.94
C GLY A 207 31.53 4.59 -43.55
N PRO A 208 30.92 5.74 -43.24
CA PRO A 208 29.57 5.85 -42.71
C PRO A 208 28.53 5.77 -43.84
N TRP A 209 27.43 5.06 -43.60
CA TRP A 209 26.26 5.11 -44.48
C TRP A 209 25.30 6.17 -43.94
N SER A 210 25.11 7.20 -44.75
CA SER A 210 24.13 8.26 -44.60
C SER A 210 22.85 7.94 -45.37
N LEU A 211 21.72 8.29 -44.74
CA LEU A 211 20.46 8.79 -45.30
C LEU A 211 19.58 7.86 -46.17
N GLY A 212 18.35 7.69 -45.71
CA GLY A 212 17.23 7.13 -46.45
C GLY A 212 15.91 7.44 -45.76
N SER A 213 15.51 8.71 -45.77
CA SER A 213 14.18 9.19 -45.41
C SER A 213 13.14 8.73 -46.45
N VAL A 214 12.06 8.08 -46.02
CA VAL A 214 10.79 8.01 -46.76
C VAL A 214 9.62 8.11 -45.78
N SER A 215 8.91 9.23 -45.86
CA SER A 215 7.56 9.45 -45.35
C SER A 215 6.55 8.62 -46.13
N LEU A 216 5.46 8.17 -45.50
CA LEU A 216 4.08 8.00 -46.03
C LEU A 216 3.24 7.38 -44.89
N LEU A 217 2.39 8.17 -44.24
CA LEU A 217 0.95 8.34 -44.51
C LEU A 217 0.09 7.16 -44.02
N CYS A 218 -0.67 7.46 -42.95
CA CYS A 218 -1.79 6.67 -42.44
C CYS A 218 -2.89 6.48 -43.51
N PRO A 219 -3.58 5.35 -43.49
CA PRO A 219 -5.03 5.30 -43.64
C PRO A 219 -5.75 5.52 -42.29
#